data_AF-A0A383AVD3-F1
#
_entry.id   AF-A0A383AVD3-F1
#
_cell.length_a   1.000
_cell.length_b   1.000
_cell.length_c   1.000
_cell.angle_alpha   90.00
_cell.angle_beta   90.00
_cell.angle_gamma   90.00
#
_symmetry.space_group_name_H-M   'P 1'
#
loop_
_entity.id
_entity.type
_entity.pdbx_description
1 polymer ?
#
loop_
_entity_poly.entity_id
_entity_poly.type
_entity_poly.pdbx_seq_one_letter_code
_entity_poly.pdbx_strand_id
1 'polypeptide(L)'
;VSPFNKKGIHRIFNIKLRESEKPLLVLVSSENQMKQLVKSRSKEADLIINALWPAPLTLIFDALPEIPDILTAKTGKIGIRLPASKWTRSLIKTVGCPLTAT
;
A
#
# COMPACT_ATOMS: atom_id res chain seq x y z
N VAL A 1 -9.34 -1.75 3.62
CA VAL A 1 -10.19 -1.44 2.44
C VAL A 1 -9.33 -1.59 1.20
N SER A 2 -9.89 -1.95 0.04
CA SER A 2 -9.11 -1.99 -1.21
C SER A 2 -8.63 -0.57 -1.59
N PRO A 3 -7.35 -0.38 -1.98
CA PRO A 3 -6.84 0.93 -2.40
C PRO A 3 -7.48 1.46 -3.70
N PHE A 4 -8.21 0.60 -4.43
CA PHE A 4 -8.94 0.98 -5.64
C PHE A 4 -10.37 1.46 -5.35
N ASN A 5 -10.85 1.31 -4.11
CA ASN A 5 -12.21 1.70 -3.73
C ASN A 5 -12.23 3.10 -3.10
N LYS A 6 -12.42 4.13 -3.95
CA LYS A 6 -12.51 5.55 -3.53
C LYS A 6 -13.51 5.77 -2.39
N LYS A 7 -14.74 5.23 -2.51
CA LYS A 7 -15.79 5.38 -1.49
C LYS A 7 -15.35 4.82 -0.13
N GLY A 8 -14.72 3.65 -0.14
CA GLY A 8 -14.19 3.02 1.07
C GLY A 8 -13.05 3.82 1.70
N ILE A 9 -12.17 4.41 0.89
CA ILE A 9 -11.09 5.28 1.37
C ILE A 9 -11.67 6.55 2.01
N HIS A 10 -12.61 7.23 1.36
CA HIS A 10 -13.31 8.38 1.96
C HIS A 10 -13.92 8.03 3.31
N ARG A 11 -14.55 6.85 3.43
CA ARG A 11 -15.12 6.38 4.70
C ARG A 11 -14.06 6.21 5.79
N ILE A 12 -12.86 5.72 5.46
CA ILE A 12 -11.74 5.64 6.42
C ILE A 12 -11.38 7.03 6.93
N PHE A 13 -11.18 8.00 6.04
CA PHE A 13 -10.81 9.37 6.42
C PHE A 13 -11.87 9.99 7.34
N ASN A 14 -13.15 9.83 6.99
CA ASN A 14 -14.26 10.37 7.78
C ASN A 14 -14.34 9.74 9.17
N ILE A 15 -14.26 8.40 9.28
CA ILE A 15 -14.38 7.70 10.58
C ILE A 15 -13.17 7.99 11.48
N LYS A 16 -11.97 8.11 10.89
CA LYS A 16 -10.74 8.35 11.64
C LYS A 16 -10.46 9.83 11.90
N LEU A 17 -11.30 10.73 11.41
CA LEU A 17 -11.05 12.19 11.39
C LEU A 17 -9.64 12.50 10.84
N ARG A 18 -9.24 11.77 9.80
CA ARG A 18 -7.90 11.86 9.23
C ARG A 18 -7.82 13.09 8.34
N GLU A 19 -6.76 13.89 8.51
CA GLU A 19 -6.44 14.99 7.59
C GLU A 19 -6.14 14.45 6.19
N SER A 20 -6.67 15.13 5.16
CA SER A 20 -6.49 14.74 3.74
C SER A 20 -5.04 14.74 3.27
N GLU A 21 -4.15 15.44 3.98
CA GLU A 21 -2.73 15.53 3.66
C GLU A 21 -1.93 14.30 4.13
N LYS A 22 -2.54 13.42 4.94
CA LYS A 22 -1.87 12.22 5.47
C LYS A 22 -2.17 11.01 4.57
N PRO A 23 -1.22 10.57 3.71
CA PRO A 23 -1.44 9.43 2.82
C PRO A 23 -1.69 8.13 3.61
N LEU A 24 -2.27 7.13 2.97
CA LEU A 24 -2.50 5.81 3.57
C LEU A 24 -1.46 4.79 3.09
N LEU A 25 -0.97 4.00 4.02
CA LEU A 25 -0.13 2.83 3.74
C LEU A 25 -0.96 1.74 3.06
N VAL A 26 -0.37 1.02 2.12
CA VAL A 26 -0.97 -0.19 1.55
C VAL A 26 -0.15 -1.44 1.92
N LEU A 27 -0.86 -2.44 2.40
CA LEU A 27 -0.33 -3.77 2.69
C LEU A 27 -0.55 -4.69 1.49
N VAL A 28 0.49 -5.44 1.13
CA VAL A 28 0.46 -6.46 0.07
C VAL A 28 0.84 -7.82 0.64
N SER A 29 0.38 -8.90 0.01
CA SER A 29 0.80 -10.27 0.35
C SER A 29 1.83 -10.86 -0.62
N SER A 30 2.13 -10.16 -1.72
CA SER A 30 3.05 -10.62 -2.77
C SER A 30 3.58 -9.45 -3.61
N GLU A 31 4.66 -9.69 -4.33
CA GLU A 31 5.18 -8.72 -5.32
C GLU A 31 4.21 -8.47 -6.48
N ASN A 32 3.42 -9.46 -6.90
CA ASN A 32 2.42 -9.25 -7.95
C ASN A 32 1.38 -8.20 -7.56
N GLN A 33 0.97 -8.16 -6.29
CA GLN A 33 0.09 -7.11 -5.78
C GLN A 33 0.78 -5.75 -5.72
N MET A 34 2.09 -5.71 -5.45
CA MET A 34 2.86 -4.45 -5.50
C MET A 34 2.92 -3.86 -6.92
N LYS A 35 3.07 -4.70 -7.95
CA LYS A 35 3.07 -4.26 -9.37
C LYS A 35 1.76 -3.59 -9.79
N GLN A 36 0.66 -3.82 -9.07
CA GLN A 36 -0.63 -3.14 -9.30
C GLN A 36 -0.70 -1.72 -8.72
N LEU A 37 0.33 -1.30 -7.97
CA LEU A 37 0.33 -0.05 -7.21
C LEU A 37 1.48 0.88 -7.57
N VAL A 38 2.61 0.31 -8.00
CA VAL A 38 3.89 1.00 -8.13
C VAL A 38 4.30 1.10 -9.60
N LYS A 39 4.67 2.31 -10.04
CA LYS A 39 5.08 2.59 -11.42
C LYS A 39 6.44 1.97 -11.77
N SER A 40 7.41 2.11 -10.88
CA SER A 40 8.76 1.55 -11.04
C SER A 40 9.44 1.35 -9.69
N ARG A 41 10.47 0.49 -9.67
CA ARG A 41 11.32 0.22 -8.49
C ARG A 41 12.77 0.51 -8.87
N SER A 42 13.55 1.07 -7.94
CA SER A 42 14.99 1.18 -8.11
C SER A 42 15.69 -0.14 -7.77
N LYS A 43 16.93 -0.32 -8.21
CA LYS A 43 17.73 -1.51 -7.89
C LYS A 43 17.96 -1.64 -6.38
N GLU A 44 18.14 -0.53 -5.70
CA GLU A 44 18.34 -0.46 -4.25
C GLU A 44 17.08 -0.92 -3.51
N ALA A 45 15.90 -0.51 -3.98
CA ALA A 45 14.64 -1.00 -3.42
C ALA A 45 14.49 -2.51 -3.61
N ASP A 46 14.84 -3.06 -4.78
CA ASP A 46 14.81 -4.50 -5.02
C ASP A 46 15.77 -5.27 -4.09
N LEU A 47 16.98 -4.75 -3.86
CA LEU A 47 17.93 -5.35 -2.90
C LEU A 47 17.34 -5.39 -1.47
N ILE A 48 16.73 -4.29 -1.03
CA ILE A 48 16.10 -4.20 0.29
C ILE A 48 14.91 -5.17 0.39
N ILE A 49 14.06 -5.22 -0.64
CA ILE A 49 12.89 -6.10 -0.69
C ILE A 49 13.34 -7.57 -0.58
N ASN A 50 14.30 -7.98 -1.40
CA ASN A 50 14.77 -9.36 -1.43
C ASN A 50 15.44 -9.78 -0.11
N ALA A 51 16.12 -8.86 0.56
CA ALA A 51 16.82 -9.14 1.81
C ALA A 51 15.90 -9.13 3.03
N LEU A 52 14.93 -8.21 3.09
CA LEU A 52 14.18 -7.93 4.32
C LEU A 52 12.71 -8.31 4.27
N TRP A 53 12.04 -8.25 3.12
CA TRP A 53 10.62 -8.59 3.08
C TRP A 53 10.40 -10.11 3.09
N PRO A 54 9.44 -10.63 3.90
CA PRO A 54 8.46 -9.93 4.75
C PRO A 54 9.04 -9.29 6.04
N ALA A 55 8.81 -7.99 6.25
CA ALA A 55 9.33 -7.27 7.42
C ALA A 55 8.41 -6.17 7.92
N PRO A 56 8.66 -5.62 9.13
CA PRO A 56 8.05 -4.39 9.58
C PRO A 56 8.58 -3.13 8.83
N LEU A 57 8.87 -3.23 7.54
CA LEU A 57 9.48 -2.19 6.73
C LEU A 57 8.51 -1.67 5.66
N THR A 58 8.27 -0.37 5.65
CA THR A 58 7.53 0.32 4.58
C THR A 58 8.52 0.98 3.63
N LEU A 59 8.32 0.79 2.33
CA LEU A 59 9.07 1.48 1.28
C LEU A 59 8.12 2.42 0.52
N ILE A 60 8.64 3.57 0.10
CA ILE A 60 7.89 4.60 -0.62
C ILE A 60 8.27 4.55 -2.10
N PHE A 61 7.28 4.53 -2.98
CA PHE A 61 7.46 4.48 -4.43
C PHE A 61 6.60 5.52 -5.13
N ASP A 62 6.90 5.78 -6.40
CA ASP A 62 5.96 6.48 -7.26
C ASP A 62 4.77 5.57 -7.57
N ALA A 63 3.57 6.08 -7.30
CA ALA A 63 2.33 5.36 -7.52
C ALA A 63 2.00 5.29 -9.02
N LEU A 64 1.29 4.24 -9.41
CA LEU A 64 0.63 4.21 -10.71
C LEU A 64 -0.46 5.30 -10.80
N PRO A 65 -0.71 5.88 -11.99
CA PRO A 65 -1.67 6.97 -12.16
C PRO A 65 -3.12 6.57 -11.87
N GLU A 66 -3.45 5.27 -11.92
CA GLU A 66 -4.77 4.74 -11.58
C GLU A 66 -5.07 4.76 -10.07
N ILE A 67 -4.04 4.97 -9.24
CA ILE A 67 -4.20 5.04 -7.79
C ILE A 67 -4.91 6.33 -7.39
N PRO A 68 -6.00 6.26 -6.60
CA PRO A 68 -6.72 7.46 -6.18
C PRO A 68 -5.85 8.47 -5.43
N ASP A 69 -5.91 9.74 -5.83
CA ASP A 69 -5.16 10.84 -5.19
C ASP A 69 -5.37 10.96 -3.69
N ILE A 70 -6.58 10.65 -3.19
CA ILE A 70 -6.87 10.65 -1.76
C ILE A 70 -6.03 9.65 -0.97
N LEU A 71 -5.58 8.57 -1.61
CA LEU A 71 -4.71 7.58 -0.99
C LEU A 71 -3.27 8.09 -0.86
N THR A 72 -2.79 8.85 -1.85
CA THR A 72 -1.43 9.38 -1.93
C THR A 72 -1.30 10.81 -1.40
N ALA A 73 -2.41 11.40 -0.92
CA ALA A 73 -2.49 12.82 -0.57
C ALA A 73 -1.97 13.75 -1.69
N LYS A 74 -2.25 13.39 -2.96
CA LYS A 74 -1.77 14.10 -4.18
C LYS A 74 -0.25 14.19 -4.33
N THR A 75 0.54 13.51 -3.51
CA THR A 75 2.01 13.51 -3.62
C THR A 75 2.52 12.70 -4.81
N GLY A 76 1.67 11.86 -5.39
CA GLY A 76 2.06 10.86 -6.39
C GLY A 76 2.88 9.70 -5.82
N LYS A 77 3.10 9.66 -4.50
CA LYS A 77 3.89 8.63 -3.83
C LYS A 77 3.01 7.73 -2.97
N ILE A 78 3.40 6.46 -2.86
CA ILE A 78 2.68 5.43 -2.10
C ILE A 78 3.62 4.63 -1.21
N GLY A 79 3.24 4.49 0.06
CA GLY A 79 3.91 3.58 0.99
C GLY A 79 3.38 2.15 0.83
N ILE A 80 4.27 1.20 0.63
CA ILE A 80 3.96 -0.24 0.51
C ILE A 80 4.69 -1.03 1.58
N ARG A 81 4.01 -2.02 2.17
CA ARG A 81 4.60 -2.97 3.11
C ARG A 81 4.13 -4.38 2.83
N LEU A 82 5.08 -5.32 2.76
CA LEU A 82 4.80 -6.75 2.81
C LEU A 82 4.99 -7.22 4.27
N PRO A 83 3.91 -7.38 5.06
CA PRO A 83 3.99 -7.49 6.50
C PRO A 83 4.59 -8.85 6.94
N ALA A 84 5.40 -8.85 8.00
CA ALA A 84 6.00 -10.05 8.59
C ALA A 84 4.98 -11.04 9.18
N SER A 85 3.81 -10.55 9.61
CA SER A 85 2.72 -11.40 10.12
C SER A 85 2.15 -12.31 9.02
N LYS A 86 2.32 -13.62 9.19
CA LYS A 86 1.75 -14.64 8.29
C LYS A 86 0.22 -14.56 8.25
N TRP A 87 -0.41 -14.27 9.39
CA TRP A 87 -1.86 -14.09 9.47
C TRP A 87 -2.33 -12.93 8.59
N THR A 88 -1.66 -11.77 8.69
CA THR A 88 -2.01 -10.59 7.89
C THR A 88 -1.83 -10.87 6.39
N ARG A 89 -0.73 -11.52 6.00
CA ARG A 89 -0.53 -11.91 4.58
C ARG A 89 -1.60 -12.90 4.11
N SER A 90 -2.01 -13.85 4.94
CA SER A 90 -3.08 -14.80 4.61
C SER A 90 -4.41 -14.08 4.42
N LEU A 91 -4.76 -13.14 5.30
CA LEU A 91 -5.97 -12.33 5.17
C LEU A 91 -5.99 -11.55 3.85
N ILE A 92 -4.90 -10.85 3.52
CA ILE A 92 -4.76 -10.10 2.26
C ILE A 92 -4.91 -11.04 1.06
N LYS A 93 -4.31 -12.23 1.11
CA LYS A 93 -4.41 -13.25 0.05
C LYS A 93 -5.85 -13.75 -0.11
N THR A 94 -6.56 -14.04 0.98
CA THR A 94 -7.96 -14.49 0.97
C THR A 94 -8.90 -13.41 0.43
N VAL A 95 -8.66 -12.15 0.75
CA VAL A 95 -9.44 -11.03 0.20
C VAL A 95 -9.14 -10.80 -1.30
N GLY A 96 -7.97 -11.23 -1.78
CA GLY A 96 -7.61 -11.22 -3.19
C GLY A 96 -7.13 -9.88 -3.74
N CYS A 97 -6.99 -8.85 -2.89
CA CYS A 97 -6.46 -7.55 -3.30
C CYS A 97 -5.60 -6.90 -2.19
N PRO A 98 -4.75 -5.91 -2.53
CA PRO A 98 -4.03 -5.14 -1.52
C PRO A 98 -5.00 -4.44 -0.56
N LEU A 99 -4.55 -4.16 0.67
CA LEU A 99 -5.38 -3.54 1.70
C LEU A 99 -4.74 -2.29 2.28
N THR A 100 -5.51 -1.21 2.36
CA THR A 100 -5.12 0.00 3.12
C THR A 100 -4.97 -0.33 4.61
N ALA A 101 -3.96 0.25 5.25
CA ALA A 101 -3.77 0.26 6.69
C ALA A 101 -3.50 1.69 7.19
N THR A 102 -3.90 1.98 8.43
CA THR A 102 -3.78 3.29 9.07
C THR A 102 -3.31 3.15 10.50
#